data_AF-A0A511MV19-F1
#
_entry.id   AF-A0A511MV19-F1
#
_cell.length_a   1.000
_cell.length_b   1.000
_cell.length_c   1.000
_cell.angle_alpha   90.00
_cell.angle_beta   90.00
_cell.angle_gamma   90.00
#
_symmetry.space_group_name_H-M   'P 1'
#
loop_
_entity.id
_entity.type
_entity.pdbx_description
1 polymer ?
#
loop_
_entity_poly.entity_id
_entity_poly.type
_entity_poly.pdbx_seq_one_letter_code
_entity_poly.pdbx_strand_id
1 'polypeptide(L)'
;MNQDLFRQPRAIAGLVLLGILVLMGLFAPLLTEFNPNRGDLPFWLPPSKEHLLGTTALGQDIFSQMLYGARLTLLVGFVAGITTTLIAVTLGLTAAYFGGWVDDLINTLTNVFLVLPGLPLLIVASTFMQGGGLYSIILVISFTGWAFGARVIRSQALALRNRDFIHASSVIGESPWRIIFFEMMPNMTGLIAANFFGAALYAVLSEAALSFIGLGDVGLVTWGTMLFWAGAKGALLQGAWWWIAAPGLCISLVGTSFALLNFTIDQLQNPRLMVKPSRRRKAVQRQNTASPLPGVLLDIRDLNAGYRTQKGQVRAVRDVSLTVKPGEFVGLAGESGCGKSTLAFAATRLLEAPGEVFSGKSLLNGQDLLSLPENILRQTRWRDYSVVFQASMNVLNPIIKVREQVYDAMLFHGVTDKKRLDSRAKELFRLVGIRPEFLDSFPHQLSGGMKQRVVIAIALALEPKLIVMDEPTTALDVVVQRSILQEIDQVRRKLGISIVFITHDLSLLVEMADRICIMYAGEIVEEAPAQQLYQHPQHPYTQKLMHAFPPLTGPKERREGIPGRPPALNRELKGCPFFERCPVRMAGTCDTHKPQRTETLSDHAVSCFLHPRNSKEVTREALRRP
;
A
#
# COMPACT_ATOMS: atom_id res chain seq x y z
N MET A 1 -6.76 0.96 -16.89
CA MET A 1 -5.28 1.00 -16.99
C MET A 1 -4.78 2.08 -17.97
N ASN A 2 -5.41 2.26 -19.15
CA ASN A 2 -4.87 3.15 -20.20
C ASN A 2 -4.95 4.67 -19.93
N GLN A 3 -5.88 5.19 -19.13
CA GLN A 3 -6.04 6.65 -18.99
C GLN A 3 -5.02 7.33 -18.04
N ASP A 4 -4.43 6.59 -17.10
CA ASP A 4 -3.49 7.16 -16.12
C ASP A 4 -2.03 7.10 -16.57
N LEU A 5 -1.68 6.19 -17.50
CA LEU A 5 -0.33 6.07 -18.07
C LEU A 5 0.08 7.36 -18.79
N PHE A 6 -0.84 7.93 -19.60
CA PHE A 6 -0.59 9.14 -20.38
C PHE A 6 -0.61 10.44 -19.56
N ARG A 7 -0.86 10.39 -18.24
CA ARG A 7 -0.86 11.58 -17.39
C ARG A 7 0.47 11.86 -16.72
N GLN A 8 1.43 10.94 -16.82
CA GLN A 8 2.74 11.11 -16.21
C GLN A 8 3.77 11.67 -17.20
N PRO A 9 4.49 12.76 -16.86
CA PRO A 9 5.45 13.38 -17.78
C PRO A 9 6.62 12.45 -18.13
N ARG A 10 7.03 11.56 -17.20
CA ARG A 10 8.09 10.57 -17.44
C ARG A 10 7.67 9.48 -18.42
N ALA A 11 6.42 9.02 -18.32
CA ALA A 11 5.84 8.03 -19.24
C ALA A 11 5.75 8.60 -20.66
N ILE A 12 5.27 9.85 -20.78
CA ILE A 12 5.21 10.55 -22.06
C ILE A 12 6.62 10.71 -22.64
N ALA A 13 7.60 11.16 -21.84
CA ALA A 13 8.98 11.32 -22.29
C ALA A 13 9.57 9.99 -22.80
N GLY A 14 9.39 8.89 -22.06
CA GLY A 14 9.82 7.55 -22.49
C GLY A 14 9.14 7.10 -23.79
N LEU A 15 7.82 7.24 -23.89
CA LEU A 15 7.06 6.88 -25.09
C LEU A 15 7.44 7.73 -26.31
N VAL A 16 7.66 9.03 -26.13
CA VAL A 16 8.10 9.94 -27.19
C VAL A 16 9.49 9.57 -27.67
N LEU A 17 10.44 9.32 -26.75
CA LEU A 17 11.79 8.87 -27.12
C LEU A 17 11.76 7.56 -27.90
N LEU A 18 11.02 6.56 -27.42
CA LEU A 18 10.84 5.30 -28.14
C LEU A 18 10.20 5.50 -29.50
N GLY A 19 9.15 6.31 -29.56
CA GLY A 19 8.43 6.64 -30.77
C GLY A 19 9.34 7.28 -31.81
N ILE A 20 10.17 8.25 -31.42
CA ILE A 20 11.16 8.89 -32.31
C ILE A 20 12.11 7.83 -32.88
N LEU A 21 12.66 6.94 -32.06
CA LEU A 21 13.62 5.91 -32.51
C LEU A 21 12.98 4.88 -33.44
N VAL A 22 11.72 4.49 -33.19
CA VAL A 22 10.96 3.58 -34.05
C VAL A 22 10.62 4.26 -35.38
N LEU A 23 10.14 5.51 -35.34
CA LEU A 23 9.84 6.30 -36.54
C LEU A 23 11.10 6.53 -37.39
N MET A 24 12.23 6.78 -36.73
CA MET A 24 13.55 6.93 -37.36
C MET A 24 13.91 5.69 -38.20
N GLY A 25 13.70 4.49 -37.67
CA GLY A 25 13.96 3.24 -38.39
C GLY A 25 12.91 2.89 -39.46
N LEU A 26 11.63 3.18 -39.22
CA LEU A 26 10.55 2.89 -40.17
C LEU A 26 10.58 3.81 -41.39
N PHE A 27 10.86 5.09 -41.16
CA PHE A 27 10.88 6.12 -42.20
C PHE A 27 12.29 6.43 -42.69
N ALA A 28 13.30 5.61 -42.36
CA ALA A 28 14.66 5.78 -42.84
C ALA A 28 14.75 6.03 -44.36
N PRO A 29 14.01 5.32 -45.24
CA PRO A 29 14.05 5.57 -46.69
C PRO A 29 13.46 6.92 -47.13
N LEU A 30 12.65 7.58 -46.30
CA LEU A 30 12.11 8.92 -46.57
C LEU A 30 12.96 10.03 -45.95
N LEU A 31 13.72 9.71 -44.90
CA LEU A 31 14.53 10.66 -44.14
C LEU A 31 15.94 10.86 -44.71
N THR A 32 16.39 9.96 -45.58
CA THR A 32 17.66 10.09 -46.30
C THR A 32 17.53 9.62 -47.74
N GLU A 33 18.20 10.33 -48.65
CA GLU A 33 18.29 9.98 -50.08
C GLU A 33 19.44 8.99 -50.36
N PHE A 34 20.37 8.81 -49.40
CA PHE A 34 21.55 7.97 -49.57
C PHE A 34 21.29 6.53 -49.15
N ASN A 35 21.81 5.58 -49.95
CA ASN A 35 21.79 4.17 -49.59
C ASN A 35 22.93 3.89 -48.58
N PRO A 36 22.65 3.32 -47.40
CA PRO A 36 23.63 3.17 -46.32
C PRO A 36 24.82 2.24 -46.64
N ASN A 37 24.68 1.41 -47.69
CA ASN A 37 25.72 0.48 -48.14
C ASN A 37 26.51 1.00 -49.34
N ARG A 38 26.05 2.08 -50.00
CA ARG A 38 26.65 2.59 -51.23
C ARG A 38 27.84 3.50 -50.90
N GLY A 39 29.01 3.18 -51.45
CA GLY A 39 30.29 3.81 -51.15
C GLY A 39 30.78 4.75 -52.26
N ASP A 40 29.93 5.64 -52.75
CA ASP A 40 30.24 6.56 -53.86
C ASP A 40 30.52 8.01 -53.41
N LEU A 41 30.50 8.27 -52.10
CA LEU A 41 30.79 9.60 -51.54
C LEU A 41 32.29 9.77 -51.23
N PRO A 42 32.79 11.01 -51.11
CA PRO A 42 34.17 11.26 -50.69
C PRO A 42 34.45 10.68 -49.29
N PHE A 43 35.65 10.15 -49.09
CA PHE A 43 36.05 9.50 -47.84
C PHE A 43 36.30 10.50 -46.72
N TRP A 44 35.95 10.13 -45.49
CA TRP A 44 36.27 10.89 -44.27
C TRP A 44 35.80 12.35 -44.26
N LEU A 45 34.63 12.64 -44.86
CA LEU A 45 34.07 13.97 -44.78
C LEU A 45 33.61 14.27 -43.34
N PRO A 46 33.96 15.45 -42.79
CA PRO A 46 33.40 15.91 -41.53
C PRO A 46 31.89 16.22 -41.68
N PRO A 47 31.15 16.33 -40.57
CA PRO A 47 29.75 16.72 -40.57
C PRO A 47 29.52 18.03 -41.33
N SER A 48 28.58 18.01 -42.28
CA SER A 48 28.23 19.15 -43.14
C SER A 48 26.71 19.25 -43.33
N LYS A 49 26.23 20.28 -44.04
CA LYS A 49 24.80 20.42 -44.34
C LYS A 49 24.29 19.32 -45.29
N GLU A 50 25.14 18.81 -46.16
CA GLU A 50 24.81 17.74 -47.11
C GLU A 50 24.96 16.36 -46.45
N HIS A 51 25.92 16.20 -45.54
CA HIS A 51 26.17 14.98 -44.78
C HIS A 51 26.15 15.28 -43.28
N LEU A 52 24.96 15.21 -42.66
CA LEU A 52 24.73 15.63 -41.26
C LEU A 52 25.69 15.00 -40.25
N LEU A 53 26.13 13.76 -40.49
CA LEU A 53 27.12 13.05 -39.67
C LEU A 53 28.40 12.70 -40.44
N GLY A 54 28.64 13.31 -41.60
CA GLY A 54 29.80 13.03 -42.44
C GLY A 54 29.76 11.65 -43.11
N THR A 55 30.90 11.25 -43.67
CA THR A 55 31.04 9.99 -44.41
C THR A 55 32.07 9.04 -43.79
N THR A 56 31.91 7.75 -44.06
CA THR A 56 32.80 6.69 -43.57
C THR A 56 34.10 6.62 -44.37
N ALA A 57 35.03 5.78 -43.90
CA ALA A 57 36.24 5.38 -44.65
C ALA A 57 35.95 4.71 -46.01
N LEU A 58 34.71 4.25 -46.21
CA LEU A 58 34.26 3.57 -47.42
C LEU A 58 33.37 4.47 -48.29
N GLY A 59 33.23 5.75 -47.96
CA GLY A 59 32.45 6.69 -48.75
C GLY A 59 30.94 6.50 -48.58
N GLN A 60 30.51 6.01 -47.42
CA GLN A 60 29.09 5.80 -47.08
C GLN A 60 28.62 6.90 -46.14
N ASP A 61 27.35 7.27 -46.20
CA ASP A 61 26.77 8.30 -45.34
C ASP A 61 26.46 7.76 -43.93
N ILE A 62 27.07 8.35 -42.89
CA ILE A 62 26.96 7.87 -41.50
C ILE A 62 25.55 8.08 -40.94
N PHE A 63 24.87 9.16 -41.33
CA PHE A 63 23.50 9.46 -40.90
C PHE A 63 22.52 8.41 -41.43
N SER A 64 22.67 8.04 -42.70
CA SER A 64 21.90 6.98 -43.33
C SER A 64 22.14 5.64 -42.64
N GLN A 65 23.38 5.31 -42.29
CA GLN A 65 23.67 4.11 -41.51
C GLN A 65 22.99 4.12 -40.14
N MET A 66 22.98 5.27 -39.46
CA MET A 66 22.32 5.42 -38.15
C MET A 66 20.80 5.18 -38.24
N LEU A 67 20.14 5.74 -39.27
CA LEU A 67 18.70 5.59 -39.50
C LEU A 67 18.32 4.15 -39.84
N TYR A 68 18.99 3.55 -40.83
CA TYR A 68 18.72 2.17 -41.25
C TYR A 68 19.10 1.16 -40.16
N GLY A 69 20.18 1.42 -39.42
CA GLY A 69 20.64 0.60 -38.30
C GLY A 69 19.61 0.49 -37.16
N ALA A 70 18.80 1.54 -36.95
CA ALA A 70 17.74 1.53 -35.95
C ALA A 70 16.72 0.42 -36.19
N ARG A 71 16.40 0.12 -37.45
CA ARG A 71 15.36 -0.84 -37.81
C ARG A 71 15.71 -2.26 -37.34
N LEU A 72 16.92 -2.73 -37.67
CA LEU A 72 17.34 -4.08 -37.33
C LEU A 72 17.67 -4.22 -35.85
N THR A 73 18.38 -3.26 -35.26
CA THR A 73 18.72 -3.30 -33.83
C THR A 73 17.46 -3.25 -32.95
N LEU A 74 16.47 -2.41 -33.26
CA LEU A 74 15.20 -2.39 -32.53
C LEU A 74 14.39 -3.67 -32.77
N LEU A 75 14.33 -4.20 -34.00
CA LEU A 75 13.62 -5.45 -34.28
C LEU A 75 14.19 -6.61 -33.46
N VAL A 76 15.53 -6.75 -33.40
CA VAL A 76 16.18 -7.76 -32.56
C VAL A 76 15.82 -7.53 -31.10
N GLY A 77 15.93 -6.30 -30.60
CA GLY A 77 15.55 -5.93 -29.24
C GLY A 77 14.13 -6.32 -28.86
N PHE A 78 13.14 -5.96 -29.68
CA PHE A 78 11.73 -6.25 -29.43
C PHE A 78 11.42 -7.74 -29.54
N VAL A 79 11.83 -8.40 -30.63
CA VAL A 79 11.51 -9.81 -30.87
C VAL A 79 12.17 -10.68 -29.80
N ALA A 80 13.48 -10.50 -29.58
CA ALA A 80 14.20 -11.25 -28.55
C ALA A 80 13.69 -10.91 -27.14
N GLY A 81 13.34 -9.65 -26.86
CA GLY A 81 12.74 -9.26 -25.58
C GLY A 81 11.41 -9.96 -25.32
N ILE A 82 10.53 -10.05 -26.32
CA ILE A 82 9.23 -10.74 -26.23
C ILE A 82 9.45 -12.23 -25.99
N THR A 83 10.25 -12.90 -26.83
CA THR A 83 10.49 -14.35 -26.72
C THR A 83 11.16 -14.71 -25.40
N THR A 84 12.17 -13.95 -24.96
CA THR A 84 12.82 -14.12 -23.66
C THR A 84 11.83 -14.00 -22.51
N THR A 85 10.95 -12.99 -22.58
CA THR A 85 9.95 -12.77 -21.54
C THR A 85 8.90 -13.87 -21.52
N LEU A 86 8.45 -14.35 -22.69
CA LEU A 86 7.52 -15.47 -22.77
C LEU A 86 8.10 -16.74 -22.15
N ILE A 87 9.37 -17.06 -22.43
CA ILE A 87 10.07 -18.19 -21.81
C ILE A 87 10.16 -17.99 -20.29
N ALA A 88 10.58 -16.80 -19.85
CA ALA A 88 10.73 -16.47 -18.43
C ALA A 88 9.41 -16.57 -17.65
N VAL A 89 8.32 -16.02 -18.20
CA VAL A 89 6.98 -16.06 -17.60
C VAL A 89 6.48 -17.50 -17.51
N THR A 90 6.63 -18.26 -18.60
CA THR A 90 6.14 -19.64 -18.67
C THR A 90 6.84 -20.51 -17.64
N LEU A 91 8.19 -20.48 -17.59
CA LEU A 91 8.96 -21.28 -16.65
C LEU A 91 8.77 -20.80 -15.21
N GLY A 92 8.78 -19.48 -14.97
CA GLY A 92 8.64 -18.91 -13.63
C GLY A 92 7.27 -19.18 -12.98
N LEU A 93 6.18 -19.03 -13.73
CA LEU A 93 4.82 -19.31 -13.24
C LEU A 93 4.58 -20.81 -13.06
N THR A 94 5.05 -21.64 -13.99
CA THR A 94 4.91 -23.11 -13.91
C THR A 94 5.64 -23.67 -12.69
N ALA A 95 6.90 -23.24 -12.46
CA ALA A 95 7.69 -23.62 -11.29
C ALA A 95 6.96 -23.25 -9.99
N ALA A 96 6.51 -22.00 -9.89
CA ALA A 96 5.83 -21.52 -8.71
C ALA A 96 4.49 -22.24 -8.45
N TYR A 97 3.65 -22.44 -9.46
CA TYR A 97 2.34 -23.05 -9.29
C TYR A 97 2.42 -24.52 -8.90
N PHE A 98 3.16 -25.34 -9.66
CA PHE A 98 3.20 -26.79 -9.42
C PHE A 98 4.03 -27.17 -8.20
N GLY A 99 5.04 -26.37 -7.84
CA GLY A 99 5.87 -26.66 -6.66
C GLY A 99 6.63 -27.99 -6.76
N GLY A 100 7.23 -28.40 -5.64
CA GLY A 100 7.90 -29.70 -5.51
C GLY A 100 9.01 -29.91 -6.55
N TRP A 101 9.02 -31.09 -7.17
CA TRP A 101 10.07 -31.48 -8.12
C TRP A 101 10.16 -30.58 -9.36
N VAL A 102 9.02 -30.04 -9.84
CA VAL A 102 8.98 -29.13 -11.01
C VAL A 102 9.71 -27.84 -10.67
N ASP A 103 9.45 -27.33 -9.47
CA ASP A 103 10.08 -26.11 -8.96
C ASP A 103 11.58 -26.30 -8.78
N ASP A 104 12.00 -27.42 -8.19
CA ASP A 104 13.41 -27.76 -8.00
C ASP A 104 14.16 -27.91 -9.33
N LEU A 105 13.55 -28.57 -10.32
CA LEU A 105 14.13 -28.75 -11.65
C LEU A 105 14.33 -27.40 -12.35
N ILE A 106 13.28 -26.57 -12.42
CA ILE A 106 13.34 -25.27 -13.10
C ILE A 106 14.31 -24.33 -12.37
N ASN A 107 14.31 -24.34 -11.02
CA ASN A 107 15.24 -23.55 -10.23
C ASN A 107 16.69 -23.98 -10.46
N THR A 108 16.95 -25.29 -10.55
CA THR A 108 18.28 -25.83 -10.85
C THR A 108 18.75 -25.37 -12.23
N LEU A 109 17.91 -25.53 -13.26
CA LEU A 109 18.22 -25.04 -14.62
C LEU A 109 18.48 -23.54 -14.62
N THR A 110 17.63 -22.76 -13.95
CA THR A 110 17.78 -21.31 -13.83
C THR A 110 19.11 -20.93 -13.16
N ASN A 111 19.51 -21.65 -12.11
CA ASN A 111 20.78 -21.41 -11.41
C ASN A 111 21.98 -21.74 -12.30
N VAL A 112 21.92 -22.82 -13.08
CA VAL A 112 22.98 -23.16 -14.05
C VAL A 112 23.18 -22.02 -15.04
N PHE A 113 22.10 -21.54 -15.68
CA PHE A 113 22.20 -20.45 -16.66
C PHE A 113 22.69 -19.13 -16.07
N LEU A 114 22.36 -18.82 -14.81
CA LEU A 114 22.80 -17.59 -14.16
C LEU A 114 24.25 -17.60 -13.71
N VAL A 115 24.86 -18.78 -13.57
CA VAL A 115 26.29 -18.93 -13.26
C VAL A 115 27.14 -18.85 -14.54
N LEU A 116 26.57 -19.22 -15.69
CA LEU A 116 27.27 -19.14 -16.96
C LEU A 116 27.52 -17.67 -17.36
N PRO A 117 28.74 -17.31 -17.79
CA PRO A 117 29.02 -15.95 -18.25
C PRO A 117 28.28 -15.69 -19.56
N GLY A 118 27.34 -14.75 -19.54
CA GLY A 118 26.39 -14.53 -20.64
C GLY A 118 27.06 -14.21 -21.98
N LEU A 119 28.07 -13.33 -22.01
CA LEU A 119 28.78 -12.98 -23.26
C LEU A 119 29.52 -14.18 -23.87
N PRO A 120 30.40 -14.92 -23.16
CA PRO A 120 31.00 -16.15 -23.68
C PRO A 120 29.98 -17.18 -24.18
N LEU A 121 28.87 -17.37 -23.44
CA LEU A 121 27.82 -18.31 -23.86
C LEU A 121 27.15 -17.85 -25.15
N LEU A 122 26.85 -16.56 -25.30
CA LEU A 122 26.33 -15.98 -26.53
C LEU A 122 27.30 -16.18 -27.70
N ILE A 123 28.61 -15.96 -27.49
CA ILE A 123 29.64 -16.16 -28.50
C ILE A 123 29.65 -17.61 -28.97
N VAL A 124 29.76 -18.56 -28.05
CA VAL A 124 29.79 -20.00 -28.38
C VAL A 124 28.50 -20.43 -29.06
N ALA A 125 27.34 -20.05 -28.53
CA ALA A 125 26.06 -20.41 -29.14
C ALA A 125 25.90 -19.81 -30.55
N SER A 126 26.38 -18.59 -30.76
CA SER A 126 26.34 -17.93 -32.08
C SER A 126 27.22 -18.61 -33.12
N THR A 127 28.40 -19.14 -32.74
CA THR A 127 29.31 -19.80 -33.68
C THR A 127 28.83 -21.19 -34.11
N PHE A 128 28.14 -21.93 -33.24
CA PHE A 128 27.56 -23.23 -33.59
C PHE A 128 26.37 -23.10 -34.55
N MET A 129 25.64 -22.00 -34.49
CA MET A 129 24.58 -21.71 -35.44
C MET A 129 25.21 -21.11 -36.72
N GLN A 130 25.60 -21.97 -37.67
CA GLN A 130 26.32 -21.65 -38.93
C GLN A 130 25.62 -20.67 -39.90
N GLY A 131 24.79 -19.74 -39.43
CA GLY A 131 23.94 -18.89 -40.25
C GLY A 131 24.21 -17.39 -40.19
N GLY A 132 24.94 -16.84 -39.21
CA GLY A 132 25.28 -15.41 -39.08
C GLY A 132 24.13 -14.39 -39.10
N GLY A 133 22.91 -14.81 -39.43
CA GLY A 133 21.80 -13.95 -39.75
C GLY A 133 21.03 -13.51 -38.52
N LEU A 134 20.14 -12.54 -38.73
CA LEU A 134 19.30 -11.92 -37.71
C LEU A 134 18.59 -12.94 -36.80
N TYR A 135 18.08 -14.04 -37.37
CA TYR A 135 17.33 -15.06 -36.64
C TYR A 135 18.17 -15.89 -35.67
N SER A 136 19.44 -16.19 -36.00
CA SER A 136 20.30 -16.94 -35.08
C SER A 136 20.65 -16.10 -33.86
N ILE A 137 20.94 -14.81 -34.05
CA ILE A 137 21.19 -13.86 -32.95
C ILE A 137 19.97 -13.77 -32.01
N ILE A 138 18.76 -13.61 -32.57
CA ILE A 138 17.53 -13.57 -31.78
C ILE A 138 17.34 -14.86 -30.97
N LEU A 139 17.55 -16.04 -31.59
CA LEU A 139 17.38 -17.32 -30.92
C LEU A 139 18.39 -17.49 -29.78
N VAL A 140 19.66 -17.18 -30.04
CA VAL A 140 20.75 -17.27 -29.05
C VAL A 140 20.50 -16.35 -27.86
N ILE A 141 20.14 -15.08 -28.10
CA ILE A 141 19.81 -14.13 -27.03
C ILE A 141 18.59 -14.60 -26.22
N SER A 142 17.56 -15.12 -26.89
CA SER A 142 16.35 -15.61 -26.22
C SER A 142 16.62 -16.81 -25.33
N PHE A 143 17.50 -17.71 -25.79
CA PHE A 143 17.88 -18.92 -25.09
C PHE A 143 18.78 -18.67 -23.87
N THR A 144 19.57 -17.60 -23.87
CA THR A 144 20.48 -17.28 -22.76
C THR A 144 19.88 -16.25 -21.79
N GLY A 145 18.98 -15.37 -22.25
CA GLY A 145 18.48 -14.23 -21.47
C GLY A 145 17.32 -14.53 -20.50
N TRP A 146 16.67 -15.69 -20.59
CA TRP A 146 15.39 -15.94 -19.88
C TRP A 146 15.56 -16.17 -18.37
N ALA A 147 16.72 -16.67 -17.94
CA ALA A 147 16.92 -17.21 -16.59
C ALA A 147 16.71 -16.18 -15.48
N PHE A 148 17.20 -14.94 -15.68
CA PHE A 148 17.02 -13.87 -14.69
C PHE A 148 15.54 -13.53 -14.50
N GLY A 149 14.81 -13.36 -15.62
CA GLY A 149 13.38 -13.08 -15.59
C GLY A 149 12.57 -14.20 -14.95
N ALA A 150 12.89 -15.47 -15.27
CA ALA A 150 12.23 -16.62 -14.68
C ALA A 150 12.39 -16.66 -13.15
N ARG A 151 13.59 -16.37 -12.64
CA ARG A 151 13.86 -16.30 -11.19
C ARG A 151 13.01 -15.21 -10.51
N VAL A 152 12.98 -14.00 -11.07
CA VAL A 152 12.22 -12.87 -10.51
C VAL A 152 10.72 -13.18 -10.52
N ILE A 153 10.18 -13.62 -11.65
CA ILE A 153 8.76 -13.98 -11.79
C ILE A 153 8.39 -15.09 -10.81
N ARG A 154 9.20 -16.16 -10.72
CA ARG A 154 9.00 -17.27 -9.78
C ARG A 154 8.88 -16.77 -8.34
N SER A 155 9.81 -15.91 -7.90
CA SER A 155 9.84 -15.40 -6.51
C SER A 155 8.54 -14.69 -6.12
N GLN A 156 7.97 -13.90 -7.04
CA GLN A 156 6.72 -13.17 -6.80
C GLN A 156 5.51 -14.09 -6.95
N ALA A 157 5.55 -15.02 -7.90
CA ALA A 157 4.50 -16.01 -8.10
C ALA A 157 4.33 -16.94 -6.88
N LEU A 158 5.43 -17.32 -6.20
CA LEU A 158 5.38 -18.07 -4.94
C LEU A 158 4.65 -17.30 -3.83
N ALA A 159 4.88 -15.99 -3.73
CA ALA A 159 4.19 -15.14 -2.77
C ALA A 159 2.69 -14.98 -3.10
N LEU A 160 2.34 -14.97 -4.39
CA LEU A 160 0.96 -14.87 -4.86
C LEU A 160 0.19 -16.19 -4.69
N ARG A 161 0.86 -17.33 -4.87
CA ARG A 161 0.25 -18.67 -4.74
C ARG A 161 -0.41 -18.89 -3.39
N ASN A 162 0.15 -18.33 -2.32
CA ASN A 162 -0.35 -18.49 -0.94
C ASN A 162 -1.47 -17.49 -0.56
N ARG A 163 -2.11 -16.83 -1.53
CA ARG A 163 -3.20 -15.87 -1.29
C ARG A 163 -4.56 -16.56 -1.31
N ASP A 164 -5.48 -16.07 -0.47
CA ASP A 164 -6.81 -16.67 -0.26
C ASP A 164 -7.63 -16.85 -1.56
N PHE A 165 -7.52 -15.91 -2.52
CA PHE A 165 -8.27 -15.99 -3.78
C PHE A 165 -7.73 -17.07 -4.74
N ILE A 166 -6.42 -17.36 -4.71
CA ILE A 166 -5.83 -18.48 -5.46
C ILE A 166 -6.24 -19.81 -4.83
N HIS A 167 -6.18 -19.89 -3.49
CA HIS A 167 -6.66 -21.07 -2.77
C HIS A 167 -8.15 -21.33 -3.01
N ALA A 168 -8.99 -20.30 -2.97
CA ALA A 168 -10.41 -20.42 -3.30
C ALA A 168 -10.64 -20.99 -4.70
N SER A 169 -9.93 -20.48 -5.71
CA SER A 169 -10.05 -20.95 -7.10
C SER A 169 -9.62 -22.41 -7.26
N SER A 170 -8.56 -22.83 -6.53
CA SER A 170 -8.12 -24.23 -6.51
C SER A 170 -9.15 -25.18 -5.86
N VAL A 171 -9.80 -24.74 -4.77
CA VAL A 171 -10.83 -25.52 -4.07
C VAL A 171 -12.13 -25.62 -4.86
N ILE A 172 -12.45 -24.60 -5.65
CA ILE A 172 -13.57 -24.59 -6.61
C ILE A 172 -13.33 -25.61 -7.76
N GLY A 173 -12.10 -26.10 -7.92
CA GLY A 173 -11.73 -27.06 -8.95
C GLY A 173 -11.45 -26.43 -10.31
N GLU A 174 -11.09 -25.13 -10.35
CA GLU A 174 -10.66 -24.51 -11.61
C GLU A 174 -9.37 -25.15 -12.14
N SER A 175 -9.25 -25.26 -13.47
CA SER A 175 -8.06 -25.84 -14.09
C SER A 175 -6.79 -25.02 -13.76
N PRO A 176 -5.62 -25.66 -13.57
CA PRO A 176 -4.35 -24.98 -13.31
C PRO A 176 -4.02 -23.87 -14.31
N TRP A 177 -4.26 -24.11 -15.60
CA TRP A 177 -4.00 -23.12 -16.65
C TRP A 177 -4.87 -21.88 -16.52
N ARG A 178 -6.14 -22.05 -16.15
CA ARG A 178 -7.03 -20.92 -15.90
C ARG A 178 -6.54 -20.08 -14.72
N ILE A 179 -6.15 -20.73 -13.62
CA ILE A 179 -5.61 -20.03 -12.44
C ILE A 179 -4.32 -19.28 -12.81
N ILE A 180 -3.41 -19.90 -13.56
CA ILE A 180 -2.16 -19.25 -13.98
C ILE A 180 -2.43 -18.03 -14.88
N PHE A 181 -3.23 -18.18 -15.93
CA PHE A 181 -3.44 -17.14 -16.94
C PHE A 181 -4.45 -16.05 -16.55
N PHE A 182 -5.47 -16.38 -15.76
CA PHE A 182 -6.54 -15.45 -15.41
C PHE A 182 -6.47 -14.92 -13.98
N GLU A 183 -5.84 -15.64 -13.05
CA GLU A 183 -5.67 -15.17 -11.66
C GLU A 183 -4.25 -14.69 -11.40
N MET A 184 -3.23 -15.48 -11.70
CA MET A 184 -1.84 -15.12 -11.35
C MET A 184 -1.23 -14.08 -12.31
N MET A 185 -1.30 -14.32 -13.61
CA MET A 185 -0.66 -13.47 -14.62
C MET A 185 -1.17 -12.02 -14.61
N PRO A 186 -2.48 -11.71 -14.51
CA PRO A 186 -2.99 -10.34 -14.47
C PRO A 186 -2.46 -9.55 -13.27
N ASN A 187 -2.34 -10.20 -12.11
CA ASN A 187 -1.79 -9.62 -10.89
C ASN A 187 -0.28 -9.35 -10.98
N MET A 188 0.41 -9.98 -11.94
CA MET A 188 1.85 -9.82 -12.18
C MET A 188 2.17 -9.00 -13.43
N THR A 189 1.17 -8.46 -14.14
CA THR A 189 1.34 -7.77 -15.43
C THR A 189 2.40 -6.68 -15.44
N GLY A 190 2.48 -5.84 -14.40
CA GLY A 190 3.51 -4.80 -14.35
C GLY A 190 4.92 -5.37 -14.14
N LEU A 191 5.08 -6.47 -13.38
CA LEU A 191 6.38 -7.15 -13.26
C LEU A 191 6.79 -7.79 -14.59
N ILE A 192 5.83 -8.38 -15.31
CA ILE A 192 6.06 -8.96 -16.63
C ILE A 192 6.47 -7.88 -17.64
N ALA A 193 5.80 -6.72 -17.62
CA ALA A 193 6.16 -5.59 -18.47
C ALA A 193 7.54 -5.01 -18.13
N ALA A 194 7.88 -4.89 -16.84
CA ALA A 194 9.22 -4.51 -16.39
C ALA A 194 10.30 -5.47 -16.89
N ASN A 195 10.05 -6.77 -16.77
CA ASN A 195 10.95 -7.81 -17.26
C ASN A 195 11.13 -7.73 -18.78
N PHE A 196 10.07 -7.44 -19.52
CA PHE A 196 10.12 -7.24 -20.97
C PHE A 196 11.07 -6.10 -21.36
N PHE A 197 10.96 -4.93 -20.73
CA PHE A 197 11.85 -3.81 -21.03
C PHE A 197 13.32 -4.13 -20.69
N GLY A 198 13.56 -4.83 -19.59
CA GLY A 198 14.90 -5.33 -19.23
C GLY A 198 15.44 -6.32 -20.25
N ALA A 199 14.64 -7.30 -20.67
CA ALA A 199 15.03 -8.31 -21.66
C ALA A 199 15.28 -7.69 -23.04
N ALA A 200 14.44 -6.73 -23.46
CA ALA A 200 14.63 -6.00 -24.71
C ALA A 200 15.91 -5.15 -24.70
N LEU A 201 16.22 -4.48 -23.58
CA LEU A 201 17.47 -3.75 -23.44
C LEU A 201 18.69 -4.68 -23.50
N TYR A 202 18.64 -5.80 -22.77
CA TYR A 202 19.68 -6.82 -22.82
C TYR A 202 19.90 -7.31 -24.26
N ALA A 203 18.82 -7.59 -25.00
CA ALA A 203 18.92 -8.02 -26.39
C ALA A 203 19.57 -6.99 -27.31
N VAL A 204 19.23 -5.71 -27.18
CA VAL A 204 19.87 -4.62 -27.95
C VAL A 204 21.36 -4.54 -27.65
N LEU A 205 21.74 -4.61 -26.37
CA LEU A 205 23.14 -4.54 -25.94
C LEU A 205 23.93 -5.79 -26.38
N SER A 206 23.32 -6.97 -26.28
CA SER A 206 23.92 -8.23 -26.73
C SER A 206 24.09 -8.28 -28.24
N GLU A 207 23.11 -7.83 -29.03
CA GLU A 207 23.26 -7.70 -30.48
C GLU A 207 24.40 -6.73 -30.83
N ALA A 208 24.40 -5.53 -30.23
CA ALA A 208 25.44 -4.55 -30.48
C ALA A 208 26.83 -5.09 -30.14
N ALA A 209 26.98 -5.81 -29.03
CA ALA A 209 28.24 -6.42 -28.61
C ALA A 209 28.69 -7.56 -29.53
N LEU A 210 27.78 -8.46 -29.93
CA LEU A 210 28.09 -9.57 -30.84
C LEU A 210 28.48 -9.05 -32.23
N SER A 211 27.73 -8.09 -32.75
CA SER A 211 28.02 -7.43 -34.03
C SER A 211 29.34 -6.64 -33.96
N PHE A 212 29.64 -5.97 -32.83
CA PHE A 212 30.92 -5.28 -32.60
C PHE A 212 32.14 -6.21 -32.61
N ILE A 213 31.98 -7.46 -32.17
CA ILE A 213 33.05 -8.48 -32.20
C ILE A 213 33.13 -9.18 -33.56
N GLY A 214 32.19 -8.92 -34.48
CA GLY A 214 32.14 -9.51 -35.81
C GLY A 214 31.47 -10.89 -35.86
N LEU A 215 30.65 -11.23 -34.86
CA LEU A 215 29.93 -12.52 -34.80
C LEU A 215 28.53 -12.47 -35.44
N GLY A 216 28.07 -11.28 -35.84
CA GLY A 216 26.86 -11.11 -36.64
C GLY A 216 27.16 -10.94 -38.14
N ASP A 217 26.11 -10.88 -38.96
CA ASP A 217 26.23 -10.52 -40.37
C ASP A 217 26.73 -9.08 -40.53
N VAL A 218 28.03 -8.93 -40.75
CA VAL A 218 28.71 -7.64 -40.96
C VAL A 218 28.28 -6.91 -42.24
N GLY A 219 27.54 -7.58 -43.13
CA GLY A 219 26.95 -6.98 -44.33
C GLY A 219 25.64 -6.24 -44.06
N LEU A 220 25.03 -6.46 -42.89
CA LEU A 220 23.84 -5.73 -42.46
C LEU A 220 24.21 -4.48 -41.66
N VAL A 221 23.47 -3.41 -41.88
CA VAL A 221 23.62 -2.16 -41.14
C VAL A 221 22.81 -2.25 -39.85
N THR A 222 23.52 -2.34 -38.73
CA THR A 222 23.00 -2.28 -37.36
C THR A 222 23.86 -1.29 -36.57
N TRP A 223 23.40 -0.82 -35.41
CA TRP A 223 24.25 0.04 -34.59
C TRP A 223 25.52 -0.67 -34.10
N GLY A 224 25.46 -2.00 -33.91
CA GLY A 224 26.64 -2.80 -33.59
C GLY A 224 27.64 -2.91 -34.74
N THR A 225 27.18 -3.13 -35.98
CA THR A 225 28.08 -3.20 -37.15
C THR A 225 28.68 -1.84 -37.51
N MET A 226 27.97 -0.73 -37.25
CA MET A 226 28.56 0.62 -37.33
C MET A 226 29.77 0.77 -36.39
N LEU A 227 29.64 0.30 -35.13
CA LEU A 227 30.74 0.32 -34.17
C LEU A 227 31.91 -0.59 -34.61
N PHE A 228 31.60 -1.77 -35.15
CA PHE A 228 32.60 -2.69 -35.71
C PHE A 228 33.43 -2.00 -36.80
N TRP A 229 32.79 -1.43 -37.81
CA TRP A 229 33.48 -0.79 -38.94
C TRP A 229 34.23 0.47 -38.52
N ALA A 230 33.67 1.29 -37.63
CA ALA A 230 34.34 2.48 -37.10
C ALA A 230 35.63 2.10 -36.34
N GLY A 231 35.59 1.03 -35.54
CA GLY A 231 36.76 0.49 -34.87
C GLY A 231 37.78 -0.09 -35.85
N ALA A 232 37.33 -0.97 -36.74
CA ALA A 232 38.19 -1.67 -37.71
C ALA A 232 38.89 -0.71 -38.70
N LYS A 233 38.28 0.42 -39.03
CA LYS A 233 38.84 1.44 -39.93
C LYS A 233 39.57 2.57 -39.20
N GLY A 234 39.75 2.48 -37.88
CA GLY A 234 40.53 3.45 -37.11
C GLY A 234 39.90 4.83 -37.04
N ALA A 235 38.56 4.94 -36.96
CA ALA A 235 37.85 6.23 -36.95
C ALA A 235 38.34 7.20 -35.87
N LEU A 236 38.70 6.70 -34.69
CA LEU A 236 39.27 7.52 -33.60
C LEU A 236 40.62 8.12 -33.96
N LEU A 237 41.48 7.35 -34.65
CA LEU A 237 42.81 7.82 -35.08
C LEU A 237 42.70 8.90 -36.15
N GLN A 238 41.63 8.87 -36.96
CA GLN A 238 41.34 9.86 -37.99
C GLN A 238 40.52 11.06 -37.48
N GLY A 239 40.23 11.13 -36.17
CA GLY A 239 39.43 12.20 -35.57
C GLY A 239 37.91 12.13 -35.87
N ALA A 240 37.44 11.08 -36.55
CA ALA A 240 36.04 10.85 -36.90
C ALA A 240 35.24 10.20 -35.75
N TRP A 241 35.33 10.78 -34.55
CA TRP A 241 34.70 10.24 -33.33
C TRP A 241 33.17 10.17 -33.40
N TRP A 242 32.54 11.00 -34.25
CA TRP A 242 31.09 11.01 -34.47
C TRP A 242 30.56 9.69 -35.04
N TRP A 243 31.36 8.94 -35.79
CA TRP A 243 30.98 7.63 -36.33
C TRP A 243 30.74 6.60 -35.21
N ILE A 244 31.45 6.72 -34.08
CA ILE A 244 31.26 5.89 -32.88
C ILE A 244 30.17 6.47 -31.98
N ALA A 245 30.18 7.80 -31.79
CA ALA A 245 29.26 8.45 -30.87
C ALA A 245 27.79 8.33 -31.31
N ALA A 246 27.51 8.38 -32.62
CA ALA A 246 26.14 8.32 -33.15
C ALA A 246 25.39 7.01 -32.81
N PRO A 247 25.89 5.80 -33.13
CA PRO A 247 25.23 4.55 -32.73
C PRO A 247 25.21 4.37 -31.21
N GLY A 248 26.26 4.81 -30.49
CA GLY A 248 26.30 4.78 -29.03
C GLY A 248 25.21 5.63 -28.36
N LEU A 249 24.98 6.85 -28.88
CA LEU A 249 23.89 7.72 -28.44
C LEU A 249 22.54 7.05 -28.64
N CYS A 250 22.29 6.46 -29.82
CA CYS A 250 21.05 5.77 -30.12
C CYS A 250 20.76 4.61 -29.16
N ILE A 251 21.77 3.77 -28.88
CA ILE A 251 21.67 2.68 -27.88
C ILE A 251 21.35 3.24 -26.50
N SER A 252 22.01 4.33 -26.08
CA SER A 252 21.75 4.97 -24.79
C SER A 252 20.33 5.56 -24.67
N LEU A 253 19.79 6.09 -25.78
CA LEU A 253 18.44 6.64 -25.84
C LEU A 253 17.38 5.52 -25.75
N VAL A 254 17.63 4.36 -26.37
CA VAL A 254 16.78 3.16 -26.18
C VAL A 254 16.78 2.74 -24.70
N GLY A 255 17.95 2.64 -24.08
CA GLY A 255 18.06 2.28 -22.66
C GLY A 255 17.36 3.28 -21.75
N THR A 256 17.51 4.58 -22.02
CA THR A 256 16.85 5.65 -21.27
C THR A 256 15.33 5.58 -21.42
N SER A 257 14.84 5.36 -22.63
CA SER A 257 13.42 5.17 -22.91
C SER A 257 12.84 4.00 -22.11
N PHE A 258 13.47 2.82 -22.18
CA PHE A 258 13.03 1.63 -21.45
C PHE A 258 13.09 1.82 -19.94
N ALA A 259 14.11 2.48 -19.42
CA ALA A 259 14.20 2.82 -18.00
C ALA A 259 13.04 3.74 -17.54
N LEU A 260 12.72 4.79 -18.31
CA LEU A 260 11.62 5.70 -18.00
C LEU A 260 10.25 5.00 -18.03
N LEU A 261 10.04 4.09 -18.99
CA LEU A 261 8.84 3.26 -19.06
C LEU A 261 8.75 2.30 -17.87
N ASN A 262 9.87 1.68 -17.48
CA ASN A 262 9.93 0.78 -16.33
C ASN A 262 9.55 1.50 -15.01
N PHE A 263 10.14 2.67 -14.75
CA PHE A 263 9.78 3.48 -13.56
C PHE A 263 8.31 3.86 -13.51
N THR A 264 7.67 4.04 -14.66
CA THR A 264 6.24 4.37 -14.75
C THR A 264 5.40 3.18 -14.31
N ILE A 265 5.77 1.96 -14.73
CA ILE A 265 5.07 0.73 -14.35
C ILE A 265 5.17 0.51 -12.83
N ASP A 266 6.35 0.71 -12.25
CA ASP A 266 6.56 0.60 -10.80
C ASP A 266 5.65 1.56 -10.00
N GLN A 267 5.43 2.78 -10.51
CA GLN A 267 4.53 3.75 -9.90
C GLN A 267 3.07 3.36 -10.03
N LEU A 268 2.64 2.80 -11.17
CA LEU A 268 1.27 2.34 -11.38
C LEU A 268 0.93 1.14 -10.48
N GLN A 269 1.90 0.27 -10.21
CA GLN A 269 1.73 -0.86 -9.29
C GLN A 269 1.68 -0.45 -7.82
N ASN A 270 2.26 0.71 -7.48
CA ASN A 270 2.30 1.24 -6.11
C ASN A 270 1.56 2.58 -6.01
N PRO A 271 0.23 2.58 -5.81
CA PRO A 271 -0.58 3.79 -5.67
C PRO A 271 -0.10 4.72 -4.54
N ARG A 272 0.61 4.18 -3.55
CA ARG A 272 1.25 4.93 -2.45
C ARG A 272 2.25 5.98 -2.96
N LEU A 273 2.90 5.74 -4.11
CA LEU A 273 3.84 6.66 -4.75
C LEU A 273 3.14 7.71 -5.63
N MET A 274 1.89 7.44 -6.05
CA MET A 274 1.10 8.34 -6.90
C MET A 274 0.36 9.41 -6.08
N VAL A 275 0.32 9.28 -4.75
CA VAL A 275 -0.19 10.32 -3.87
C VAL A 275 0.79 11.49 -3.94
N LYS A 276 0.50 12.46 -4.81
CA LYS A 276 1.05 13.81 -4.65
C LYS A 276 0.87 14.16 -3.17
N PRO A 277 1.90 14.65 -2.46
CA PRO A 277 1.73 15.11 -1.09
C PRO A 277 0.50 16.02 -1.12
N SER A 278 -0.55 15.61 -0.40
CA SER A 278 -1.82 16.31 -0.35
C SER A 278 -1.47 17.77 -0.25
N ARG A 279 -1.80 18.52 -1.31
CA ARG A 279 -1.41 19.91 -1.52
C ARG A 279 -1.63 20.57 -0.18
N ARG A 280 -0.53 20.84 0.56
CA ARG A 280 -0.54 21.29 1.96
C ARG A 280 -1.70 22.27 2.00
N ARG A 281 -2.83 21.87 2.61
CA ARG A 281 -3.89 22.84 2.82
C ARG A 281 -3.14 23.86 3.66
N LYS A 282 -2.90 25.06 3.10
CA LYS A 282 -2.48 26.23 3.88
C LYS A 282 -3.31 26.08 5.13
N ALA A 283 -2.66 25.93 6.28
CA ALA A 283 -3.36 25.93 7.55
C ALA A 283 -4.31 27.11 7.43
N VAL A 284 -5.58 26.82 7.16
CA VAL A 284 -6.60 27.85 7.23
C VAL A 284 -6.42 28.24 8.67
N GLN A 285 -6.03 29.49 8.90
CA GLN A 285 -6.05 30.10 10.22
C GLN A 285 -7.50 29.93 10.70
N ARG A 286 -7.80 28.75 11.25
CA ARG A 286 -8.99 28.45 12.00
C ARG A 286 -8.66 28.99 13.36
N GLN A 287 -8.67 30.32 13.46
CA GLN A 287 -8.91 30.99 14.72
C GLN A 287 -10.30 30.54 15.15
N ASN A 288 -10.30 29.56 16.05
CA ASN A 288 -11.32 29.34 17.05
C ASN A 288 -10.76 28.25 17.96
N THR A 289 -9.94 28.69 18.92
CA THR A 289 -9.88 28.09 20.24
C THR A 289 -11.31 28.05 20.75
N ALA A 290 -12.03 26.97 20.42
CA ALA A 290 -13.24 26.67 21.15
C ALA A 290 -12.81 26.51 22.60
N SER A 291 -13.43 27.27 23.50
CA SER A 291 -13.13 27.17 24.92
C SER A 291 -13.18 25.68 25.33
N PRO A 292 -12.15 25.16 26.01
CA PRO A 292 -12.17 23.79 26.51
C PRO A 292 -13.42 23.60 27.35
N LEU A 293 -14.16 22.52 27.12
CA LEU A 293 -15.21 22.13 28.05
C LEU A 293 -14.53 21.75 29.38
N PRO A 294 -14.88 22.39 30.51
CA PRO A 294 -14.30 22.03 31.80
C PRO A 294 -14.56 20.55 32.09
N GLY A 295 -13.51 19.80 32.44
CA GLY A 295 -13.63 18.37 32.79
C GLY A 295 -13.67 17.39 31.62
N VAL A 296 -13.32 17.81 30.39
CA VAL A 296 -13.22 16.93 29.22
C VAL A 296 -11.77 16.81 28.76
N LEU A 297 -11.27 15.57 28.59
CA LEU A 297 -9.92 15.29 28.07
C LEU A 297 -9.91 15.24 26.54
N LEU A 298 -10.77 14.42 25.93
CA LEU A 298 -10.92 14.33 24.47
C LEU A 298 -12.32 14.81 24.08
N ASP A 299 -12.38 15.69 23.09
CA ASP A 299 -13.62 16.27 22.60
C ASP A 299 -13.63 16.24 21.06
N ILE A 300 -14.37 15.26 20.53
CA ILE A 300 -14.62 15.08 19.10
C ILE A 300 -15.92 15.78 18.76
N ARG A 301 -15.90 16.69 17.77
CA ARG A 301 -17.06 17.49 17.36
C ARG A 301 -17.32 17.36 15.86
N ASP A 302 -18.52 16.86 15.52
CA ASP A 302 -19.06 16.75 14.16
C ASP A 302 -18.06 16.14 13.16
N LEU A 303 -17.33 15.12 13.61
CA LEU A 303 -16.25 14.53 12.84
C LEU A 303 -16.80 13.75 11.65
N ASN A 304 -16.29 14.09 10.48
CA ASN A 304 -16.58 13.41 9.23
C ASN A 304 -15.28 12.91 8.63
N ALA A 305 -15.18 11.62 8.44
CA ALA A 305 -13.98 10.99 7.91
C ALA A 305 -14.31 9.75 7.07
N GLY A 306 -13.38 9.36 6.21
CA GLY A 306 -13.57 8.21 5.34
C GLY A 306 -12.48 8.11 4.30
N TYR A 307 -12.80 7.51 3.16
CA TYR A 307 -11.80 7.14 2.15
C TYR A 307 -12.20 7.70 0.78
N ARG A 308 -11.23 8.28 0.06
CA ARG A 308 -11.42 8.65 -1.36
C ARG A 308 -10.93 7.52 -2.25
N THR A 309 -11.85 6.83 -2.90
CA THR A 309 -11.54 5.74 -3.83
C THR A 309 -11.80 6.18 -5.26
N GLN A 310 -11.29 5.44 -6.25
CA GLN A 310 -11.59 5.69 -7.67
C GLN A 310 -13.09 5.56 -7.99
N LYS A 311 -13.82 4.74 -7.23
CA LYS A 311 -15.27 4.51 -7.40
C LYS A 311 -16.14 5.53 -6.65
N GLY A 312 -15.52 6.51 -6.00
CA GLY A 312 -16.21 7.53 -5.20
C GLY A 312 -15.77 7.58 -3.73
N GLN A 313 -16.42 8.47 -2.99
CA GLN A 313 -16.13 8.72 -1.58
C GLN A 313 -16.89 7.72 -0.69
N VAL A 314 -16.17 7.08 0.24
CA VAL A 314 -16.76 6.25 1.29
C VAL A 314 -16.75 7.06 2.58
N ARG A 315 -17.92 7.44 3.09
CA ARG A 315 -18.07 8.15 4.37
C ARG A 315 -18.22 7.12 5.50
N ALA A 316 -17.10 6.78 6.12
CA ALA A 316 -17.02 5.79 7.20
C ALA A 316 -17.37 6.38 8.57
N VAL A 317 -17.24 7.69 8.76
CA VAL A 317 -17.62 8.44 9.97
C VAL A 317 -18.46 9.64 9.52
N ARG A 318 -19.62 9.84 10.13
CA ARG A 318 -20.65 10.80 9.71
C ARG A 318 -21.12 11.60 10.92
N ASP A 319 -20.70 12.86 10.98
CA ASP A 319 -21.17 13.83 11.97
C ASP A 319 -21.04 13.33 13.42
N VAL A 320 -19.96 12.61 13.73
CA VAL A 320 -19.79 11.98 15.05
C VAL A 320 -19.25 13.00 16.05
N SER A 321 -19.95 13.12 17.18
CA SER A 321 -19.50 13.85 18.36
C SER A 321 -19.34 12.90 19.54
N LEU A 322 -18.21 12.97 20.24
CA LEU A 322 -17.85 12.09 21.36
C LEU A 322 -16.92 12.82 22.32
N THR A 323 -17.25 12.80 23.61
CA THR A 323 -16.37 13.31 24.67
C THR A 323 -15.79 12.18 25.50
N VAL A 324 -14.60 12.38 26.09
CA VAL A 324 -13.97 11.48 27.08
C VAL A 324 -13.49 12.32 28.25
N LYS A 325 -13.89 11.97 29.47
CA LYS A 325 -13.47 12.63 30.71
C LYS A 325 -12.12 12.09 31.18
N PRO A 326 -11.33 12.85 31.95
CA PRO A 326 -10.10 12.34 32.56
C PRO A 326 -10.36 11.09 33.44
N GLY A 327 -9.58 10.03 33.22
CA GLY A 327 -9.67 8.75 33.94
C GLY A 327 -10.84 7.84 33.51
N GLU A 328 -11.63 8.26 32.53
CA GLU A 328 -12.79 7.52 32.03
C GLU A 328 -12.37 6.39 31.09
N PHE A 329 -13.02 5.24 31.23
CA PHE A 329 -12.97 4.13 30.29
C PHE A 329 -14.21 4.18 29.40
N VAL A 330 -14.04 4.60 28.15
CA VAL A 330 -15.11 4.66 27.14
C VAL A 330 -14.98 3.48 26.18
N GLY A 331 -16.00 2.64 26.12
CA GLY A 331 -16.13 1.57 25.14
C GLY A 331 -16.76 2.07 23.84
N LEU A 332 -16.22 1.68 22.69
CA LEU A 332 -16.80 1.91 21.37
C LEU A 332 -17.08 0.56 20.70
N ALA A 333 -18.36 0.24 20.53
CA ALA A 333 -18.80 -1.05 19.98
C ALA A 333 -19.69 -0.89 18.73
N GLY A 334 -19.78 -1.97 17.96
CA GLY A 334 -20.58 -2.03 16.74
C GLY A 334 -20.08 -3.11 15.80
N GLU A 335 -20.86 -3.44 14.77
CA GLU A 335 -20.52 -4.43 13.74
C GLU A 335 -19.17 -4.09 13.03
N SER A 336 -18.52 -5.12 12.48
CA SER A 336 -17.30 -4.90 11.67
C SER A 336 -17.59 -3.97 10.48
N GLY A 337 -16.67 -3.05 10.21
CA GLY A 337 -16.83 -2.06 9.14
C GLY A 337 -17.79 -0.90 9.42
N CYS A 338 -18.32 -0.73 10.65
CA CYS A 338 -19.21 0.39 10.96
C CYS A 338 -18.53 1.75 11.16
N GLY A 339 -17.18 1.80 11.16
CA GLY A 339 -16.40 3.05 11.21
C GLY A 339 -15.59 3.29 12.49
N LYS A 340 -15.55 2.36 13.45
CA LYS A 340 -14.90 2.53 14.76
C LYS A 340 -13.41 2.90 14.67
N SER A 341 -12.63 2.07 13.99
CA SER A 341 -11.19 2.33 13.76
C SER A 341 -10.97 3.62 12.97
N THR A 342 -11.82 3.90 11.99
CA THR A 342 -11.74 5.16 11.22
C THR A 342 -12.01 6.38 12.10
N LEU A 343 -12.96 6.33 13.02
CA LEU A 343 -13.24 7.40 13.99
C LEU A 343 -12.02 7.63 14.89
N ALA A 344 -11.47 6.57 15.47
CA ALA A 344 -10.29 6.64 16.32
C ALA A 344 -9.06 7.21 15.60
N PHE A 345 -8.74 6.70 14.42
CA PHE A 345 -7.60 7.18 13.64
C PHE A 345 -7.81 8.59 13.08
N ALA A 346 -9.03 8.95 12.71
CA ALA A 346 -9.35 10.32 12.31
C ALA A 346 -9.17 11.29 13.48
N ALA A 347 -9.73 10.97 14.65
CA ALA A 347 -9.66 11.82 15.83
C ALA A 347 -8.22 12.00 16.36
N THR A 348 -7.38 10.98 16.23
CA THR A 348 -5.96 10.99 16.66
C THR A 348 -4.98 11.37 15.56
N ARG A 349 -5.47 11.77 14.38
CA ARG A 349 -4.68 12.14 13.20
C ARG A 349 -3.67 11.06 12.78
N LEU A 350 -4.14 9.82 12.72
CA LEU A 350 -3.44 8.64 12.20
C LEU A 350 -4.06 8.09 10.91
N LEU A 351 -5.14 8.70 10.43
CA LEU A 351 -5.78 8.29 9.17
C LEU A 351 -4.92 8.67 7.96
N GLU A 352 -4.27 7.68 7.36
CA GLU A 352 -3.41 7.84 6.18
C GLU A 352 -4.19 7.70 4.86
N ALA A 353 -3.61 8.22 3.76
CA ALA A 353 -4.18 8.10 2.42
C ALA A 353 -4.43 6.62 2.04
N PRO A 354 -5.57 6.26 1.41
CA PRO A 354 -6.59 7.16 0.82
C PRO A 354 -7.62 7.72 1.81
N GLY A 355 -7.41 7.51 3.10
CA GLY A 355 -8.23 8.08 4.16
C GLY A 355 -8.05 9.59 4.30
N GLU A 356 -9.13 10.29 4.64
CA GLU A 356 -9.16 11.74 4.85
C GLU A 356 -10.22 12.12 5.89
N VAL A 357 -9.91 13.16 6.67
CA VAL A 357 -10.89 13.86 7.51
C VAL A 357 -11.53 14.97 6.66
N PHE A 358 -12.82 14.83 6.37
CA PHE A 358 -13.59 15.77 5.54
C PHE A 358 -13.95 17.05 6.29
N SER A 359 -14.39 16.93 7.55
CA SER A 359 -14.78 18.04 8.43
C SER A 359 -14.82 17.61 9.90
N GLY A 360 -15.06 18.58 10.79
CA GLY A 360 -15.07 18.38 12.25
C GLY A 360 -13.80 18.85 12.95
N LYS A 361 -13.76 18.61 14.27
CA LYS A 361 -12.64 18.92 15.17
C LYS A 361 -12.37 17.77 16.13
N SER A 362 -11.13 17.65 16.59
CA SER A 362 -10.74 16.71 17.65
C SER A 362 -9.81 17.42 18.62
N LEU A 363 -10.31 17.79 19.78
CA LEU A 363 -9.56 18.54 20.80
C LEU A 363 -9.09 17.59 21.88
N LEU A 364 -7.78 17.53 22.12
CA LEU A 364 -7.17 16.85 23.26
C LEU A 364 -6.66 17.89 24.24
N ASN A 365 -7.17 17.88 25.47
CA ASN A 365 -6.86 18.87 26.51
C ASN A 365 -7.02 20.32 26.01
N GLY A 366 -8.07 20.56 25.22
CA GLY A 366 -8.36 21.86 24.59
C GLY A 366 -7.58 22.18 23.31
N GLN A 367 -6.63 21.33 22.91
CA GLN A 367 -5.80 21.54 21.71
C GLN A 367 -6.32 20.73 20.52
N ASP A 368 -6.66 21.39 19.41
CA ASP A 368 -7.18 20.72 18.20
C ASP A 368 -6.07 19.96 17.45
N LEU A 369 -6.07 18.63 17.61
CA LEU A 369 -5.09 17.70 17.02
C LEU A 369 -5.05 17.78 15.48
N LEU A 370 -6.19 18.05 14.85
CA LEU A 370 -6.30 18.11 13.39
C LEU A 370 -5.58 19.34 12.81
N SER A 371 -5.42 20.39 13.62
CA SER A 371 -4.80 21.65 13.22
C SER A 371 -3.30 21.73 13.54
N LEU A 372 -2.77 20.80 14.35
CA LEU A 372 -1.40 20.92 14.85
C LEU A 372 -0.32 20.89 13.75
N PRO A 373 0.75 21.68 13.89
CA PRO A 373 1.97 21.47 13.13
C PRO A 373 2.55 20.07 13.38
N GLU A 374 3.15 19.47 12.36
CA GLU A 374 3.67 18.09 12.41
C GLU A 374 4.73 17.89 13.50
N ASN A 375 5.60 18.89 13.73
CA ASN A 375 6.62 18.86 14.79
C ASN A 375 6.00 18.83 16.19
N ILE A 376 4.91 19.58 16.41
CA ILE A 376 4.19 19.58 17.69
C ILE A 376 3.46 18.25 17.86
N LEU A 377 2.76 17.78 16.82
CA LEU A 377 2.03 16.51 16.85
C LEU A 377 2.95 15.33 17.18
N ARG A 378 4.19 15.32 16.65
CA ARG A 378 5.20 14.30 16.98
C ARG A 378 5.58 14.30 18.47
N GLN A 379 5.62 15.48 19.11
CA GLN A 379 5.92 15.59 20.54
C GLN A 379 4.70 15.23 21.41
N THR A 380 3.48 15.52 20.93
CA THR A 380 2.21 15.19 21.59
C THR A 380 1.92 13.68 21.56
N ARG A 381 2.24 13.00 20.46
CA ARG A 381 2.14 11.53 20.36
C ARG A 381 3.02 10.85 21.39
N TRP A 382 2.57 9.70 21.91
CA TRP A 382 3.12 8.96 23.06
C TRP A 382 3.12 9.70 24.40
N ARG A 383 3.36 11.01 24.44
CA ARG A 383 3.40 11.81 25.66
C ARG A 383 2.01 12.20 26.19
N ASP A 384 1.13 12.68 25.31
CA ASP A 384 -0.21 13.11 25.69
C ASP A 384 -1.26 12.05 25.34
N TYR A 385 -1.07 11.35 24.22
CA TYR A 385 -1.88 10.19 23.84
C TYR A 385 -1.06 9.11 23.14
N SER A 386 -1.46 7.85 23.29
CA SER A 386 -0.89 6.73 22.54
C SER A 386 -1.99 5.85 21.94
N VAL A 387 -1.62 5.00 20.98
CA VAL A 387 -2.54 4.12 20.27
C VAL A 387 -1.99 2.71 20.23
N VAL A 388 -2.82 1.74 20.60
CA VAL A 388 -2.58 0.31 20.41
C VAL A 388 -3.40 -0.14 19.21
N PHE A 389 -2.72 -0.47 18.11
CA PHE A 389 -3.36 -0.83 16.83
C PHE A 389 -3.90 -2.27 16.82
N GLN A 390 -4.85 -2.53 15.92
CA GLN A 390 -5.33 -3.87 15.63
C GLN A 390 -4.18 -4.78 15.15
N ALA A 391 -4.21 -6.06 15.52
CA ALA A 391 -3.15 -7.03 15.22
C ALA A 391 -1.75 -6.57 15.66
N SER A 392 -1.68 -5.85 16.78
CA SER A 392 -0.46 -5.30 17.39
C SER A 392 0.67 -6.31 17.59
N MET A 393 0.38 -7.61 17.65
CA MET A 393 1.39 -8.67 17.74
C MET A 393 2.39 -8.67 16.56
N ASN A 394 2.02 -8.11 15.40
CA ASN A 394 2.87 -7.98 14.22
C ASN A 394 3.61 -6.63 14.15
N VAL A 395 3.37 -5.71 15.08
CA VAL A 395 4.03 -4.39 15.13
C VAL A 395 5.48 -4.51 15.62
N LEU A 396 5.77 -5.54 16.43
CA LEU A 396 7.11 -5.76 16.95
C LEU A 396 8.04 -6.28 15.85
N ASN A 397 9.19 -5.63 15.69
CA ASN A 397 10.23 -6.05 14.75
C ASN A 397 10.87 -7.37 15.23
N PRO A 398 10.75 -8.49 14.49
CA PRO A 398 11.11 -9.82 14.98
C PRO A 398 12.62 -10.06 15.12
N ILE A 399 13.46 -9.21 14.51
CA ILE A 399 14.92 -9.31 14.52
C ILE A 399 15.59 -8.32 15.49
N ILE A 400 14.80 -7.53 16.21
CA ILE A 400 15.27 -6.58 17.23
C ILE A 400 14.82 -7.06 18.61
N LYS A 401 15.68 -6.93 19.63
CA LYS A 401 15.32 -7.28 21.00
C LYS A 401 14.18 -6.42 21.52
N VAL A 402 13.38 -6.98 22.41
CA VAL A 402 12.23 -6.29 22.99
C VAL A 402 12.65 -5.03 23.76
N ARG A 403 13.77 -5.07 24.51
CA ARG A 403 14.32 -3.89 25.19
C ARG A 403 14.55 -2.69 24.28
N GLU A 404 15.07 -2.92 23.06
CA GLU A 404 15.41 -1.85 22.13
C GLU A 404 14.15 -1.18 21.60
N GLN A 405 13.10 -1.97 21.33
CA GLN A 405 11.81 -1.45 20.87
C GLN A 405 11.08 -0.68 21.97
N VAL A 406 11.21 -1.09 23.23
CA VAL A 406 10.69 -0.33 24.39
C VAL A 406 11.47 0.97 24.59
N TYR A 407 12.78 0.95 24.38
CA TYR A 407 13.62 2.15 24.49
C TYR A 407 13.36 3.15 23.39
N ASP A 408 13.08 2.69 22.16
CA ASP A 408 12.95 3.55 20.98
C ASP A 408 11.94 4.70 21.19
N ALA A 409 10.75 4.37 21.71
CA ALA A 409 9.74 5.38 22.05
C ALA A 409 10.23 6.39 23.10
N MET A 410 10.96 5.94 24.13
CA MET A 410 11.47 6.84 25.17
C MET A 410 12.65 7.70 24.66
N LEU A 411 13.55 7.11 23.89
CA LEU A 411 14.71 7.76 23.29
C LEU A 411 14.28 8.88 22.33
N PHE A 412 13.31 8.59 21.46
CA PHE A 412 12.75 9.57 20.54
C PHE A 412 12.20 10.82 21.25
N HIS A 413 11.66 10.64 22.46
CA HIS A 413 11.13 11.71 23.30
C HIS A 413 12.15 12.28 24.30
N GLY A 414 13.44 12.05 24.08
CA GLY A 414 14.53 12.73 24.79
C GLY A 414 14.99 12.07 26.09
N VAL A 415 14.55 10.84 26.40
CA VAL A 415 15.07 10.08 27.53
C VAL A 415 16.39 9.42 27.13
N THR A 416 17.52 10.06 27.43
CA THR A 416 18.86 9.58 27.01
C THR A 416 19.62 8.79 28.08
N ASP A 417 19.22 8.89 29.35
CA ASP A 417 19.86 8.14 30.44
C ASP A 417 19.51 6.66 30.38
N LYS A 418 20.51 5.83 30.10
CA LYS A 418 20.39 4.36 30.02
C LYS A 418 19.87 3.74 31.32
N LYS A 419 20.24 4.27 32.50
CA LYS A 419 19.75 3.74 33.78
C LYS A 419 18.26 3.99 33.94
N ARG A 420 17.81 5.20 33.55
CA ARG A 420 16.39 5.57 33.54
C ARG A 420 15.58 4.73 32.55
N LEU A 421 16.10 4.49 31.34
CA LEU A 421 15.48 3.63 30.34
C LEU A 421 15.27 2.20 30.86
N ASP A 422 16.33 1.60 31.43
CA ASP A 422 16.26 0.23 31.95
C ASP A 422 15.32 0.11 33.16
N SER A 423 15.40 1.05 34.09
CA SER A 423 14.50 1.10 35.25
C SER A 423 13.04 1.22 34.82
N ARG A 424 12.74 2.12 33.87
CA ARG A 424 11.40 2.33 33.36
C ARG A 424 10.88 1.13 32.58
N ALA A 425 11.69 0.52 31.72
CA ALA A 425 11.29 -0.67 30.98
C ALA A 425 10.95 -1.84 31.91
N LYS A 426 11.75 -2.06 32.97
CA LYS A 426 11.48 -3.08 33.99
C LYS A 426 10.20 -2.79 34.76
N GLU A 427 9.93 -1.52 35.08
CA GLU A 427 8.68 -1.10 35.71
C GLU A 427 7.47 -1.40 34.81
N LEU A 428 7.52 -0.98 33.53
CA LEU A 428 6.45 -1.20 32.56
C LEU A 428 6.14 -2.70 32.40
N PHE A 429 7.16 -3.54 32.34
CA PHE A 429 7.00 -5.00 32.25
C PHE A 429 6.25 -5.56 33.44
N ARG A 430 6.61 -5.14 34.66
CA ARG A 430 5.88 -5.54 35.88
C ARG A 430 4.44 -5.04 35.86
N LEU A 431 4.19 -3.82 35.37
CA LEU A 431 2.84 -3.25 35.26
C LEU A 431 1.94 -4.06 34.32
N VAL A 432 2.48 -4.59 33.22
CA VAL A 432 1.72 -5.43 32.27
C VAL A 432 1.84 -6.93 32.56
N GLY A 433 2.29 -7.31 33.76
CA GLY A 433 2.38 -8.70 34.20
C GLY A 433 3.42 -9.57 33.48
N ILE A 434 4.44 -8.96 32.85
CA ILE A 434 5.58 -9.69 32.26
C ILE A 434 6.79 -9.59 33.20
N ARG A 435 7.49 -10.71 33.39
CA ARG A 435 8.74 -10.68 34.15
C ARG A 435 9.85 -9.93 33.38
N PRO A 436 10.65 -9.07 34.02
CA PRO A 436 11.60 -8.21 33.31
C PRO A 436 12.69 -8.92 32.51
N GLU A 437 12.96 -10.21 32.75
CA GLU A 437 13.98 -10.97 32.01
C GLU A 437 13.63 -11.11 30.52
N PHE A 438 12.33 -11.02 30.17
CA PHE A 438 11.87 -11.06 28.79
C PHE A 438 12.21 -9.80 27.99
N LEU A 439 12.75 -8.75 28.61
CA LEU A 439 13.30 -7.59 27.91
C LEU A 439 14.46 -7.98 26.97
N ASP A 440 15.22 -9.04 27.32
CA ASP A 440 16.33 -9.54 26.50
C ASP A 440 15.91 -10.52 25.41
N SER A 441 14.64 -10.90 25.37
CA SER A 441 14.10 -11.79 24.36
C SER A 441 13.82 -11.06 23.04
N PHE A 442 13.77 -11.83 21.96
CA PHE A 442 13.22 -11.40 20.68
C PHE A 442 11.71 -11.66 20.63
N PRO A 443 10.92 -10.91 19.83
CA PRO A 443 9.48 -11.10 19.76
C PRO A 443 9.06 -12.54 19.43
N HIS A 444 9.78 -13.24 18.56
CA HIS A 444 9.46 -14.63 18.19
C HIS A 444 9.64 -15.64 19.34
N GLN A 445 10.26 -15.24 20.46
CA GLN A 445 10.42 -16.03 21.68
C GLN A 445 9.28 -15.78 22.70
N LEU A 446 8.35 -14.87 22.40
CA LEU A 446 7.22 -14.52 23.26
C LEU A 446 5.91 -15.15 22.76
N SER A 447 5.03 -15.52 23.69
CA SER A 447 3.65 -15.90 23.35
C SER A 447 2.86 -14.72 22.78
N GLY A 448 1.75 -14.98 22.09
CA GLY A 448 0.89 -13.93 21.54
C GLY A 448 0.43 -12.90 22.60
N GLY A 449 -0.03 -13.39 23.75
CA GLY A 449 -0.44 -12.52 24.87
C GLY A 449 0.73 -11.71 25.46
N MET A 450 1.94 -12.29 25.51
CA MET A 450 3.13 -11.54 25.93
C MET A 450 3.50 -10.45 24.94
N LYS A 451 3.47 -10.72 23.62
CA LYS A 451 3.67 -9.69 22.59
C LYS A 451 2.67 -8.55 22.74
N GLN A 452 1.41 -8.87 23.00
CA GLN A 452 0.37 -7.87 23.20
C GLN A 452 0.66 -6.97 24.40
N ARG A 453 1.01 -7.58 25.54
CA ARG A 453 1.42 -6.87 26.77
C ARG A 453 2.65 -6.00 26.54
N VAL A 454 3.63 -6.45 25.75
CA VAL A 454 4.77 -5.62 25.34
C VAL A 454 4.32 -4.38 24.57
N VAL A 455 3.40 -4.50 23.62
CA VAL A 455 2.89 -3.34 22.88
C VAL A 455 2.14 -2.37 23.79
N ILE A 456 1.35 -2.87 24.75
CA ILE A 456 0.69 -2.05 25.77
C ILE A 456 1.75 -1.32 26.64
N ALA A 457 2.82 -2.00 27.04
CA ALA A 457 3.93 -1.41 27.78
C ALA A 457 4.60 -0.27 26.98
N ILE A 458 4.81 -0.45 25.68
CA ILE A 458 5.35 0.59 24.79
C ILE A 458 4.39 1.79 24.72
N ALA A 459 3.08 1.55 24.62
CA ALA A 459 2.06 2.60 24.62
C ALA A 459 2.00 3.38 25.94
N LEU A 460 2.39 2.76 27.05
CA LEU A 460 2.45 3.36 28.40
C LEU A 460 3.81 4.00 28.72
N ALA A 461 4.79 3.91 27.82
CA ALA A 461 6.18 4.21 28.14
C ALA A 461 6.40 5.63 28.68
N LEU A 462 5.63 6.60 28.17
CA LEU A 462 5.68 8.02 28.53
C LEU A 462 4.46 8.51 29.33
N GLU A 463 3.66 7.61 29.90
CA GLU A 463 2.50 7.95 30.75
C GLU A 463 1.50 8.88 30.07
N PRO A 464 0.95 8.50 28.90
CA PRO A 464 -0.02 9.32 28.20
C PRO A 464 -1.31 9.50 29.01
N LYS A 465 -1.98 10.64 28.82
CA LYS A 465 -3.27 10.92 29.46
C LYS A 465 -4.41 10.12 28.83
N LEU A 466 -4.26 9.77 27.56
CA LEU A 466 -5.24 9.02 26.77
C LEU A 466 -4.59 7.83 26.05
N ILE A 467 -5.21 6.67 26.11
CA ILE A 467 -4.84 5.53 25.27
C ILE A 467 -6.05 5.12 24.44
N VAL A 468 -5.85 5.04 23.12
CA VAL A 468 -6.85 4.48 22.21
C VAL A 468 -6.43 3.06 21.87
N MET A 469 -7.30 2.09 22.15
CA MET A 469 -7.02 0.68 21.89
C MET A 469 -7.98 0.15 20.84
N ASP A 470 -7.46 -0.23 19.67
CA ASP A 470 -8.25 -0.76 18.56
C ASP A 470 -8.17 -2.29 18.51
N GLU A 471 -9.21 -2.96 19.00
CA GLU A 471 -9.31 -4.42 19.04
C GLU A 471 -8.07 -5.12 19.65
N PRO A 472 -7.54 -4.66 20.80
CA PRO A 472 -6.24 -5.09 21.32
C PRO A 472 -6.21 -6.55 21.79
N THR A 473 -7.37 -7.18 21.93
CA THR A 473 -7.51 -8.56 22.42
C THR A 473 -7.82 -9.55 21.31
N THR A 474 -7.93 -9.09 20.06
CA THR A 474 -8.19 -9.98 18.92
C THR A 474 -7.09 -11.02 18.75
N ALA A 475 -7.48 -12.26 18.44
CA ALA A 475 -6.60 -13.43 18.33
C ALA A 475 -5.99 -13.97 19.65
N LEU A 476 -6.57 -13.62 20.81
CA LEU A 476 -6.24 -14.23 22.11
C LEU A 476 -7.42 -15.04 22.65
N ASP A 477 -7.12 -16.07 23.45
CA ASP A 477 -8.11 -16.84 24.21
C ASP A 477 -8.86 -15.96 25.22
N VAL A 478 -10.16 -16.21 25.42
CA VAL A 478 -11.08 -15.40 26.25
C VAL A 478 -10.57 -15.20 27.69
N VAL A 479 -9.94 -16.21 28.30
CA VAL A 479 -9.36 -16.11 29.65
C VAL A 479 -8.17 -15.14 29.66
N VAL A 480 -7.32 -15.22 28.64
CA VAL A 480 -6.16 -14.33 28.48
C VAL A 480 -6.60 -12.90 28.19
N GLN A 481 -7.63 -12.71 27.36
CA GLN A 481 -8.22 -11.40 27.08
C GLN A 481 -8.66 -10.72 28.38
N ARG A 482 -9.45 -11.42 29.20
CA ARG A 482 -9.94 -10.88 30.48
C ARG A 482 -8.80 -10.50 31.42
N SER A 483 -7.79 -11.36 31.56
CA SER A 483 -6.61 -11.08 32.39
C SER A 483 -5.87 -9.82 31.95
N ILE A 484 -5.60 -9.68 30.64
CA ILE A 484 -4.91 -8.49 30.10
C ILE A 484 -5.71 -7.22 30.38
N LEU A 485 -7.02 -7.28 30.27
CA LEU A 485 -7.85 -6.10 30.44
C LEU A 485 -8.01 -5.70 31.90
N GLN A 486 -8.11 -6.66 32.83
CA GLN A 486 -8.09 -6.37 34.26
C GLN A 486 -6.79 -5.67 34.66
N GLU A 487 -5.65 -6.10 34.10
CA GLU A 487 -4.37 -5.43 34.32
C GLU A 487 -4.35 -4.02 33.73
N ILE A 488 -4.86 -3.83 32.50
CA ILE A 488 -5.01 -2.51 31.89
C ILE A 488 -5.87 -1.60 32.79
N ASP A 489 -6.96 -2.10 33.34
CA ASP A 489 -7.85 -1.32 34.21
C ASP A 489 -7.17 -0.96 35.54
N GLN A 490 -6.37 -1.87 36.12
CA GLN A 490 -5.56 -1.56 37.29
C GLN A 490 -4.52 -0.46 36.98
N VAL A 491 -3.83 -0.56 35.83
CA VAL A 491 -2.86 0.45 35.38
C VAL A 491 -3.55 1.79 35.13
N ARG A 492 -4.71 1.78 34.47
CA ARG A 492 -5.58 2.95 34.24
C ARG A 492 -5.88 3.68 35.53
N ARG A 493 -6.42 2.97 36.53
CA ARG A 493 -6.79 3.55 37.84
C ARG A 493 -5.57 4.08 38.59
N LYS A 494 -4.45 3.36 38.55
CA LYS A 494 -3.20 3.75 39.23
C LYS A 494 -2.58 5.01 38.63
N LEU A 495 -2.60 5.14 37.31
CA LEU A 495 -1.94 6.23 36.58
C LEU A 495 -2.89 7.37 36.19
N GLY A 496 -4.20 7.25 36.44
CA GLY A 496 -5.21 8.24 36.06
C GLY A 496 -5.37 8.39 34.54
N ILE A 497 -5.11 7.31 33.79
CA ILE A 497 -5.15 7.31 32.32
C ILE A 497 -6.60 7.15 31.86
N SER A 498 -6.98 7.81 30.76
CA SER A 498 -8.28 7.61 30.12
C SER A 498 -8.14 6.64 28.96
N ILE A 499 -9.16 5.81 28.72
CA ILE A 499 -9.11 4.76 27.70
C ILE A 499 -10.30 4.92 26.75
N VAL A 500 -10.02 4.91 25.44
CA VAL A 500 -11.02 4.63 24.40
C VAL A 500 -10.77 3.22 23.89
N PHE A 501 -11.65 2.29 24.25
CA PHE A 501 -11.51 0.88 23.94
C PHE A 501 -12.47 0.47 22.83
N ILE A 502 -11.93 0.05 21.69
CA ILE A 502 -12.71 -0.35 20.53
C ILE A 502 -12.73 -1.87 20.47
N THR A 503 -13.93 -2.44 20.41
CA THR A 503 -14.10 -3.88 20.26
C THR A 503 -15.46 -4.19 19.62
N HIS A 504 -15.60 -5.41 19.12
CA HIS A 504 -16.89 -5.98 18.75
C HIS A 504 -17.49 -6.86 19.86
N ASP A 505 -16.74 -7.15 20.92
CA ASP A 505 -17.21 -7.90 22.09
C ASP A 505 -17.85 -6.95 23.12
N LEU A 506 -19.18 -6.90 23.14
CA LEU A 506 -19.93 -6.09 24.09
C LEU A 506 -19.88 -6.63 25.52
N SER A 507 -19.79 -7.95 25.69
CA SER A 507 -19.73 -8.61 27.01
C SER A 507 -18.55 -8.06 27.82
N LEU A 508 -17.42 -7.89 27.14
CA LEU A 508 -16.21 -7.30 27.68
C LEU A 508 -16.40 -5.84 28.09
N LEU A 509 -17.04 -5.03 27.24
CA LEU A 509 -17.28 -3.62 27.53
C LEU A 509 -18.23 -3.43 28.69
N VAL A 510 -19.26 -4.27 28.81
CA VAL A 510 -20.23 -4.20 29.90
C VAL A 510 -19.56 -4.42 31.26
N GLU A 511 -18.56 -5.31 31.33
CA GLU A 511 -17.81 -5.56 32.56
C GLU A 511 -16.86 -4.41 32.94
N MET A 512 -16.32 -3.68 31.96
CA MET A 512 -15.11 -2.87 32.16
C MET A 512 -15.24 -1.39 31.88
N ALA A 513 -16.12 -0.99 30.97
CA ALA A 513 -16.26 0.39 30.58
C ALA A 513 -17.12 1.15 31.60
N ASP A 514 -16.78 2.41 31.83
CA ASP A 514 -17.65 3.32 32.59
C ASP A 514 -18.88 3.69 31.72
N ARG A 515 -18.64 3.89 30.41
CA ARG A 515 -19.65 4.26 29.40
C ARG A 515 -19.40 3.55 28.08
N ILE A 516 -20.47 3.16 27.39
CA ILE A 516 -20.40 2.50 26.08
C ILE A 516 -21.10 3.37 25.04
N CYS A 517 -20.44 3.55 23.89
CA CYS A 517 -20.96 4.16 22.68
C CYS A 517 -21.17 3.08 21.62
N ILE A 518 -22.39 2.95 21.11
CA ILE A 518 -22.76 2.03 20.04
C ILE A 518 -22.74 2.78 18.71
N MET A 519 -21.92 2.29 17.78
CA MET A 519 -21.73 2.86 16.46
C MET A 519 -22.32 1.96 15.37
N TYR A 520 -23.09 2.58 14.47
CA TYR A 520 -23.68 1.91 13.33
C TYR A 520 -23.57 2.77 12.07
N ALA A 521 -23.06 2.17 10.97
CA ALA A 521 -22.96 2.80 9.66
C ALA A 521 -22.35 4.23 9.64
N GLY A 522 -21.36 4.48 10.49
CA GLY A 522 -20.67 5.76 10.59
C GLY A 522 -21.19 6.72 11.65
N GLU A 523 -22.25 6.37 12.40
CA GLU A 523 -22.91 7.25 13.36
C GLU A 523 -22.95 6.60 14.76
N ILE A 524 -22.87 7.39 15.83
CA ILE A 524 -23.16 6.91 17.20
C ILE A 524 -24.69 6.91 17.37
N VAL A 525 -25.25 5.72 17.54
CA VAL A 525 -26.71 5.53 17.61
C VAL A 525 -27.22 5.46 19.05
N GLU A 526 -26.37 5.10 20.00
CA GLU A 526 -26.71 5.02 21.41
C GLU A 526 -25.47 5.15 22.28
N GLU A 527 -25.61 5.77 23.44
CA GLU A 527 -24.55 6.01 24.40
C GLU A 527 -25.14 6.00 25.81
N ALA A 528 -24.59 5.19 26.72
CA ALA A 528 -25.05 5.12 28.11
C ALA A 528 -23.98 4.53 29.03
N PRO A 529 -24.10 4.69 30.37
CA PRO A 529 -23.33 3.91 31.32
C PRO A 529 -23.43 2.42 31.00
N ALA A 530 -22.32 1.68 31.10
CA ALA A 530 -22.24 0.30 30.61
C ALA A 530 -23.33 -0.62 31.17
N GLN A 531 -23.58 -0.53 32.48
CA GLN A 531 -24.60 -1.30 33.17
C GLN A 531 -26.03 -0.95 32.71
N GLN A 532 -26.30 0.33 32.46
CA GLN A 532 -27.59 0.81 31.99
C GLN A 532 -27.85 0.40 30.54
N LEU A 533 -26.82 0.47 29.67
CA LEU A 533 -26.90 0.00 28.30
C LEU A 533 -27.21 -1.50 28.23
N TYR A 534 -26.64 -2.29 29.14
CA TYR A 534 -26.89 -3.73 29.24
C TYR A 534 -28.31 -4.05 29.70
N GLN A 535 -28.80 -3.37 30.73
CA GLN A 535 -30.13 -3.65 31.32
C GLN A 535 -31.28 -3.06 30.51
N HIS A 536 -31.09 -1.88 29.93
CA HIS A 536 -32.13 -1.09 29.29
C HIS A 536 -31.68 -0.50 27.95
N PRO A 537 -31.26 -1.31 26.97
CA PRO A 537 -30.92 -0.81 25.64
C PRO A 537 -32.14 -0.20 24.95
N GLN A 538 -32.01 1.04 24.48
CA GLN A 538 -33.10 1.83 23.90
C GLN A 538 -33.14 1.72 22.37
N HIS A 539 -32.00 1.78 21.68
CA HIS A 539 -31.99 1.74 20.23
C HIS A 539 -32.28 0.31 19.74
N PRO A 540 -33.18 0.10 18.75
CA PRO A 540 -33.52 -1.24 18.25
C PRO A 540 -32.31 -2.05 17.75
N TYR A 541 -31.27 -1.38 17.25
CA TYR A 541 -30.00 -2.02 16.91
C TYR A 541 -29.27 -2.55 18.14
N THR A 542 -29.13 -1.74 19.19
CA THR A 542 -28.47 -2.15 20.44
C THR A 542 -29.22 -3.27 21.14
N GLN A 543 -30.56 -3.20 21.16
CA GLN A 543 -31.40 -4.30 21.66
C GLN A 543 -31.07 -5.61 20.94
N LYS A 544 -31.05 -5.58 19.60
CA LYS A 544 -30.71 -6.76 18.80
C LYS A 544 -29.27 -7.23 19.01
N LEU A 545 -28.31 -6.31 19.18
CA LEU A 545 -26.93 -6.68 19.52
C LEU A 545 -26.90 -7.40 20.86
N MET A 546 -27.53 -6.86 21.91
CA MET A 546 -27.58 -7.47 23.24
C MET A 546 -28.26 -8.84 23.21
N HIS A 547 -29.36 -9.00 22.46
CA HIS A 547 -30.04 -10.28 22.29
C HIS A 547 -29.23 -11.32 21.50
N ALA A 548 -28.29 -10.91 20.66
CA ALA A 548 -27.44 -11.83 19.92
C ALA A 548 -26.43 -12.55 20.84
N PHE A 549 -26.18 -12.04 22.05
CA PHE A 549 -25.30 -12.69 23.01
C PHE A 549 -26.03 -13.80 23.78
N PRO A 550 -25.40 -14.97 23.97
CA PRO A 550 -25.95 -16.03 24.79
C PRO A 550 -26.02 -15.57 26.26
N PRO A 551 -27.07 -15.94 27.01
CA PRO A 551 -27.11 -15.64 28.44
C PRO A 551 -26.05 -16.51 29.14
N LEU A 552 -25.34 -15.95 30.13
CA LEU A 552 -24.32 -16.68 30.90
C LEU A 552 -24.93 -17.78 31.78
N THR A 553 -26.21 -17.65 32.12
CA THR A 553 -26.99 -18.58 32.94
C THR A 553 -28.39 -18.75 32.35
N GLY A 554 -28.99 -19.93 32.54
CA GLY A 554 -30.35 -20.23 32.06
C GLY A 554 -30.41 -21.19 30.87
N PRO A 555 -31.59 -21.40 30.28
CA PRO A 555 -31.80 -22.35 29.20
C PRO A 555 -31.06 -21.93 27.92
N LYS A 556 -30.53 -22.91 27.18
CA LYS A 556 -29.91 -22.69 25.87
C LYS A 556 -30.99 -22.26 24.86
N GLU A 557 -31.05 -20.98 24.57
CA GLU A 557 -31.95 -20.43 23.55
C GLU A 557 -31.22 -20.29 22.21
N ARG A 558 -31.90 -20.63 21.11
CA ARG A 558 -31.41 -20.37 19.76
C ARG A 558 -31.45 -18.85 19.53
N ARG A 559 -30.27 -18.22 19.46
CA ARG A 559 -30.17 -16.79 19.12
C ARG A 559 -30.29 -16.59 17.62
N GLU A 560 -31.06 -15.58 17.21
CA GLU A 560 -31.15 -15.15 15.83
C GLU A 560 -30.21 -13.96 15.61
N GLY A 561 -29.38 -14.04 14.57
CA GLY A 561 -28.56 -12.91 14.15
C GLY A 561 -29.43 -11.78 13.60
N ILE A 562 -28.87 -10.57 13.57
CA ILE A 562 -29.57 -9.41 13.00
C ILE A 562 -29.71 -9.62 11.48
N PRO A 563 -30.93 -9.78 10.93
CA PRO A 563 -31.11 -10.08 9.52
C PRO A 563 -30.64 -8.93 8.62
N GLY A 564 -30.36 -9.26 7.35
CA GLY A 564 -29.89 -8.31 6.34
C GLY A 564 -28.40 -7.98 6.42
N ARG A 565 -27.97 -7.00 5.62
CA ARG A 565 -26.58 -6.51 5.58
C ARG A 565 -26.54 -5.02 5.95
N PRO A 566 -25.45 -4.51 6.57
CA PRO A 566 -25.25 -3.07 6.76
C PRO A 566 -25.39 -2.29 5.46
N PRO A 567 -25.86 -1.04 5.51
CA PRO A 567 -25.95 -0.20 4.32
C PRO A 567 -24.55 0.09 3.76
N ALA A 568 -24.45 0.20 2.44
CA ALA A 568 -23.21 0.60 1.79
C ALA A 568 -22.82 2.04 2.19
N LEU A 569 -21.58 2.24 2.62
CA LEU A 569 -21.07 3.54 3.10
C LEU A 569 -20.56 4.48 1.99
N ASN A 570 -20.62 4.03 0.74
CA ASN A 570 -20.25 4.80 -0.46
C ASN A 570 -21.40 5.64 -1.03
N ARG A 571 -22.59 5.58 -0.41
CA ARG A 571 -23.75 6.40 -0.77
C ARG A 571 -24.17 7.30 0.37
N GLU A 572 -24.98 8.30 0.04
CA GLU A 572 -25.63 9.16 1.01
C GLU A 572 -26.75 8.40 1.73
N LEU A 573 -26.85 8.59 3.05
CA LEU A 573 -27.88 7.99 3.91
C LEU A 573 -28.75 9.14 4.40
N LYS A 574 -29.99 9.24 3.86
CA LYS A 574 -30.90 10.38 4.11
C LYS A 574 -31.58 10.29 5.48
N GLY A 575 -32.08 9.12 5.84
CA GLY A 575 -32.73 8.85 7.13
C GLY A 575 -31.86 8.10 8.13
N CYS A 576 -32.52 7.43 9.08
CA CYS A 576 -31.91 6.49 10.02
C CYS A 576 -31.14 5.37 9.26
N PRO A 577 -29.84 5.20 9.49
CA PRO A 577 -29.06 4.18 8.79
C PRO A 577 -29.57 2.74 9.04
N PHE A 578 -30.23 2.50 10.17
CA PHE A 578 -30.73 1.18 10.55
C PHE A 578 -32.13 0.85 9.99
N PHE A 579 -32.77 1.78 9.25
CA PHE A 579 -34.15 1.65 8.75
C PHE A 579 -34.48 0.29 8.12
N GLU A 580 -33.64 -0.21 7.21
CA GLU A 580 -33.89 -1.45 6.47
C GLU A 580 -33.87 -2.71 7.35
N ARG A 581 -33.22 -2.66 8.52
CA ARG A 581 -33.04 -3.78 9.46
C ARG A 581 -33.84 -3.60 10.76
N CYS A 582 -34.47 -2.44 10.93
CA CYS A 582 -35.22 -2.06 12.10
C CYS A 582 -36.63 -2.70 12.08
N PRO A 583 -37.01 -3.47 13.11
CA PRO A 583 -38.31 -4.13 13.17
C PRO A 583 -39.46 -3.14 13.44
N VAL A 584 -39.14 -2.00 14.04
CA VAL A 584 -40.08 -0.95 14.48
C VAL A 584 -39.91 0.33 13.64
N ARG A 585 -39.55 0.16 12.35
CA ARG A 585 -39.31 1.26 11.42
C ARG A 585 -40.62 2.00 11.08
N MET A 586 -40.54 3.32 10.99
CA MET A 586 -41.65 4.19 10.58
C MET A 586 -41.38 4.72 9.16
N ALA A 587 -42.07 4.18 8.16
CA ALA A 587 -41.95 4.64 6.77
C ALA A 587 -42.48 6.08 6.63
N GLY A 588 -41.81 6.90 5.82
CA GLY A 588 -42.07 8.32 5.67
C GLY A 588 -41.34 9.21 6.68
N THR A 589 -40.81 8.64 7.77
CA THR A 589 -40.06 9.35 8.82
C THR A 589 -38.63 8.84 8.94
N CYS A 590 -38.45 7.55 9.23
CA CYS A 590 -37.14 6.97 9.50
C CYS A 590 -36.27 6.82 8.24
N ASP A 591 -36.85 6.79 7.05
CA ASP A 591 -36.17 6.68 5.75
C ASP A 591 -35.80 8.06 5.16
N THR A 592 -36.54 9.09 5.54
CA THR A 592 -36.42 10.46 5.00
C THR A 592 -35.66 11.41 5.92
N HIS A 593 -35.79 11.25 7.24
CA HIS A 593 -35.21 12.15 8.24
C HIS A 593 -34.23 11.41 9.16
N LYS A 594 -33.12 12.08 9.51
CA LYS A 594 -32.18 11.56 10.50
C LYS A 594 -32.71 11.79 11.92
N PRO A 595 -32.67 10.78 12.80
CA PRO A 595 -33.02 10.99 14.20
C PRO A 595 -31.97 11.89 14.87
N GLN A 596 -32.43 12.83 15.70
CA GLN A 596 -31.53 13.63 16.52
C GLN A 596 -31.07 12.84 17.75
N ARG A 597 -29.88 13.15 18.26
CA ARG A 597 -29.40 12.63 19.54
C ARG A 597 -30.25 13.23 20.67
N THR A 598 -31.06 12.40 21.33
CA THR A 598 -31.89 12.77 22.48
C THR A 598 -31.26 12.22 23.75
N GLU A 599 -31.07 13.06 24.76
CA GLU A 599 -30.72 12.61 26.10
C GLU A 599 -32.01 12.21 26.84
N THR A 600 -32.02 10.99 27.36
CA THR A 600 -33.06 10.44 28.22
C THR A 600 -32.63 10.56 29.69
N LEU A 601 -33.42 10.02 30.61
CA LEU A 601 -33.06 10.02 32.03
C LEU A 601 -31.77 9.19 32.25
N SER A 602 -30.89 9.65 33.16
CA SER A 602 -29.70 8.92 33.63
C SER A 602 -28.52 8.84 32.64
N ASP A 603 -28.05 9.97 32.09
CA ASP A 603 -26.84 10.04 31.22
C ASP A 603 -26.89 9.10 29.99
N HIS A 604 -28.08 8.80 29.49
CA HIS A 604 -28.32 7.89 28.37
C HIS A 604 -28.81 8.67 27.16
N ALA A 605 -28.03 8.70 26.10
CA ALA A 605 -28.36 9.33 24.84
C ALA A 605 -28.69 8.30 23.74
N VAL A 606 -29.69 8.59 22.93
CA VAL A 606 -30.10 7.73 21.81
C VAL A 606 -30.48 8.54 20.59
N SER A 607 -30.10 8.06 19.41
CA SER A 607 -30.48 8.66 18.12
C SER A 607 -31.60 7.83 17.49
N CYS A 608 -32.81 7.93 18.04
CA CYS A 608 -33.99 7.18 17.56
C CYS A 608 -35.29 7.98 17.73
N PHE A 609 -36.17 7.93 16.73
CA PHE A 609 -37.49 8.60 16.78
C PHE A 609 -38.46 8.02 17.83
N LEU A 610 -38.19 6.82 18.36
CA LEU A 610 -38.96 6.26 19.47
C LEU A 610 -38.78 7.06 20.79
N HIS A 611 -37.71 7.85 20.88
CA HIS A 611 -37.37 8.66 22.03
C HIS A 611 -37.34 10.15 21.64
N PRO A 612 -38.50 10.80 21.49
CA PRO A 612 -38.58 12.21 21.17
C PRO A 612 -37.97 13.06 22.29
N ARG A 613 -37.35 14.19 21.93
CA ARG A 613 -36.88 15.19 22.91
C ARG A 613 -38.03 15.58 23.83
N ASN A 614 -37.78 15.53 25.14
CA ASN A 614 -38.75 15.92 26.17
C ASN A 614 -39.27 17.33 25.86
N SER A 615 -40.57 17.48 25.64
CA SER A 615 -41.23 18.72 25.18
C SER A 615 -41.18 19.88 26.18
N LYS A 616 -40.62 19.68 27.39
CA LYS A 616 -40.52 20.71 28.43
C LYS A 616 -39.42 21.74 28.21
N GLU A 617 -38.42 21.48 27.36
CA GLU A 617 -37.35 22.46 27.05
C GLU A 617 -37.62 23.31 25.81
N VAL A 618 -38.44 22.82 24.86
CA VAL A 618 -38.80 23.56 23.63
C VAL A 618 -39.51 24.88 23.98
N THR A 619 -40.30 24.92 25.05
CA THR A 619 -40.97 26.15 25.50
C THR A 619 -39.99 27.18 26.05
N ARG A 620 -38.88 26.77 26.69
CA ARG A 620 -37.88 27.70 27.25
C ARG A 620 -36.95 28.27 26.18
N GLU A 621 -36.65 27.51 25.13
CA GLU A 621 -35.79 27.97 24.04
C GLU A 621 -36.57 28.80 23.00
N ALA A 622 -37.87 28.52 22.81
CA ALA A 622 -38.77 29.38 22.04
C ALA A 622 -39.05 30.74 22.72
N LEU A 623 -38.98 30.81 24.05
CA LEU A 623 -39.11 32.05 24.83
C LEU A 623 -37.79 32.85 24.96
N ARG A 624 -36.67 32.37 24.39
CA ARG A 624 -35.33 32.99 24.51
C ARG A 624 -34.73 33.50 23.19
N ARG A 625 -35.48 33.48 22.08
CA ARG A 625 -35.09 34.19 20.87
C ARG A 625 -35.80 35.55 20.83
N PRO A 626 -35.08 36.68 20.76
CA PRO A 626 -35.69 37.99 20.55
C PRO A 626 -36.38 38.09 19.19
#